data_AF-A0A9N9VIF9-F1
#
_entry.id   AF-A0A9N9VIF9-F1
#
_cell.length_a   1.000
_cell.length_b   1.000
_cell.length_c   1.000
_cell.angle_alpha   90.00
_cell.angle_beta   90.00
_cell.angle_gamma   90.00
#
_symmetry.space_group_name_H-M   'P 1'
#
loop_
_entity.id
_entity.type
_entity.pdbx_description
1 polymer ?
#
loop_
_entity_poly.entity_id
_entity_poly.type
_entity_poly.pdbx_seq_one_letter_code
_entity_poly.pdbx_strand_id
1 'polypeptide(L)'
;MQQHPPGPRISAGPEMTMQLDGVEYILIPNDVNFFLNVDSSSPVPFLLYALYLYQVVTSDSLSDFFLDLLMRDDVYQRKFASRLVLLMPGFESGFVTWGVDHHECVPGDQKVASGPYVFFQQRVWQPWRVYHDHKATFMCTFKANPKKFGR
;
A
#
# COMPACT_ATOMS: atom_id res chain seq x y z
N MET A 1 3.96 -10.64 -43.21
CA MET A 1 4.84 -10.57 -42.02
C MET A 1 4.02 -10.00 -40.88
N GLN A 2 3.53 -10.84 -39.96
CA GLN A 2 2.75 -10.40 -38.80
C GLN A 2 3.73 -10.04 -37.67
N GLN A 3 3.64 -8.82 -37.17
CA GLN A 3 4.37 -8.39 -35.98
C GLN A 3 3.61 -8.88 -34.75
N HIS A 4 4.25 -9.74 -33.95
CA HIS A 4 3.74 -10.10 -32.63
C HIS A 4 3.85 -8.90 -31.68
N PRO A 5 2.86 -8.66 -30.80
CA PRO A 5 2.99 -7.66 -29.74
C PRO A 5 4.12 -8.06 -28.79
N PRO A 6 4.87 -7.10 -28.23
CA PRO A 6 5.92 -7.40 -27.27
C PRO A 6 5.29 -8.05 -26.03
N GLY A 7 5.61 -9.32 -25.81
CA GLY A 7 5.25 -10.02 -24.58
C GLY A 7 5.90 -9.37 -23.36
N PRO A 8 5.37 -9.62 -22.16
CA PRO A 8 5.87 -9.04 -20.92
C PRO A 8 7.36 -9.40 -20.74
N ARG A 9 8.21 -8.38 -20.65
CA ARG A 9 9.62 -8.50 -20.29
C ARG A 9 9.72 -8.54 -18.77
N ILE A 10 10.20 -9.66 -18.23
CA ILE A 10 10.52 -9.82 -16.81
C ILE A 10 12.04 -9.73 -16.68
N SER A 11 12.55 -8.87 -15.79
CA SER A 11 13.98 -8.82 -15.45
C SER A 11 14.20 -8.80 -13.93
N ALA A 12 14.93 -9.83 -13.48
CA ALA A 12 15.68 -10.05 -12.24
C ALA A 12 15.25 -9.39 -10.90
N GLY A 13 14.43 -10.15 -10.16
CA GLY A 13 13.98 -9.99 -8.77
C GLY A 13 12.52 -10.44 -8.70
N PRO A 14 12.00 -11.14 -7.65
CA PRO A 14 10.57 -11.38 -7.54
C PRO A 14 9.91 -10.07 -7.05
N GLU A 15 10.11 -8.99 -7.80
CA GLU A 15 9.32 -7.78 -7.63
C GLU A 15 7.90 -8.14 -8.04
N MET A 16 7.08 -8.44 -7.03
CA MET A 16 5.70 -8.77 -7.25
C MET A 16 4.96 -7.47 -7.51
N THR A 17 4.26 -7.39 -8.64
CA THR A 17 3.41 -6.25 -8.96
C THR A 17 1.95 -6.62 -8.88
N MET A 18 1.10 -5.62 -8.66
CA MET A 18 -0.34 -5.76 -8.81
C MET A 18 -0.94 -4.52 -9.49
N GLN A 19 -2.08 -4.72 -10.12
CA GLN A 19 -2.88 -3.66 -10.72
C GLN A 19 -4.15 -3.48 -9.89
N LEU A 20 -4.41 -2.26 -9.45
CA LEU A 20 -5.60 -1.90 -8.71
C LEU A 20 -6.23 -0.67 -9.34
N ASP A 21 -7.41 -0.85 -9.94
CA ASP A 21 -8.20 0.20 -10.61
C ASP A 21 -7.38 1.04 -11.62
N GLY A 22 -6.50 0.35 -12.37
CA GLY A 22 -5.65 0.96 -13.39
C GLY A 22 -4.38 1.63 -12.84
N VAL A 23 -4.15 1.55 -11.53
CA VAL A 23 -2.90 1.97 -10.88
C VAL A 23 -2.03 0.75 -10.61
N GLU A 24 -0.77 0.85 -11.00
CA GLU A 24 0.22 -0.20 -10.78
C GLU A 24 0.92 -0.01 -9.43
N TYR A 25 1.15 -1.13 -8.75
CA TYR A 25 1.85 -1.19 -7.48
C TYR A 25 2.96 -2.23 -7.52
N ILE A 26 4.08 -1.91 -6.89
CA ILE A 26 5.08 -2.88 -6.46
C ILE A 26 4.76 -3.28 -5.02
N LEU A 27 4.84 -4.57 -4.73
CA LEU A 27 4.59 -5.13 -3.41
C LEU A 27 5.91 -5.40 -2.72
N ILE A 28 6.15 -4.68 -1.63
CA ILE A 28 7.32 -4.87 -0.78
C ILE A 28 6.93 -5.81 0.37
N PRO A 29 7.69 -6.87 0.64
CA PRO A 29 7.43 -7.73 1.79
C PRO A 29 7.38 -6.90 3.07
N ASN A 30 6.34 -7.07 3.88
CA ASN A 30 6.28 -6.45 5.21
C ASN A 30 7.07 -7.30 6.21
N ASP A 31 7.88 -6.68 7.07
CA ASP A 31 8.66 -7.39 8.08
C ASP A 31 7.80 -8.12 9.12
N VAL A 32 6.59 -7.58 9.36
CA VAL A 32 5.61 -8.16 10.28
C VAL A 32 4.52 -8.83 9.47
N ASN A 33 4.35 -10.13 9.65
CA ASN A 33 3.27 -10.87 9.03
C ASN A 33 2.18 -11.18 10.06
N PHE A 34 0.93 -11.16 9.62
CA PHE A 34 -0.22 -11.61 10.40
C PHE A 34 -1.18 -12.37 9.48
N PHE A 35 -1.95 -13.26 10.07
CA PHE A 35 -2.88 -14.10 9.33
C PHE A 35 -4.21 -13.36 9.15
N LEU A 36 -4.65 -13.26 7.90
CA LEU A 36 -6.03 -12.96 7.57
C LEU A 36 -6.77 -14.26 7.28
N ASN A 37 -8.02 -14.37 7.71
CA ASN A 37 -8.82 -15.56 7.42
C ASN A 37 -9.42 -15.46 6.00
N VAL A 38 -8.52 -15.50 5.01
CA VAL A 38 -8.84 -15.24 3.61
C VAL A 38 -8.06 -16.23 2.77
N ASP A 39 -8.79 -17.11 2.08
CA ASP A 39 -8.18 -17.94 1.06
C ASP A 39 -8.10 -17.11 -0.23
N SER A 40 -6.89 -16.68 -0.60
CA SER A 40 -6.72 -15.79 -1.74
C SER A 40 -5.69 -16.31 -2.72
N SER A 41 -6.18 -16.84 -3.83
CA SER A 41 -5.39 -17.11 -5.04
C SER A 41 -4.98 -15.83 -5.78
N SER A 42 -5.58 -14.68 -5.43
CA SER A 42 -5.29 -13.34 -5.96
C SER A 42 -4.91 -12.36 -4.84
N PRO A 43 -4.20 -11.25 -5.14
CA PRO A 43 -3.87 -10.25 -4.14
C PRO A 43 -5.12 -9.54 -3.59
N VAL A 44 -5.20 -9.44 -2.25
CA VAL A 44 -6.34 -8.82 -1.56
C VAL A 44 -5.90 -7.51 -0.92
N PRO A 45 -6.31 -6.35 -1.46
CA PRO A 45 -6.03 -5.06 -0.84
C PRO A 45 -6.92 -4.87 0.40
N PHE A 46 -6.37 -4.28 1.45
CA PHE A 46 -7.10 -3.93 2.67
C PHE A 46 -6.49 -2.71 3.36
N LEU A 47 -7.25 -2.06 4.21
CA LEU A 47 -6.76 -1.05 5.14
C LEU A 47 -6.41 -1.72 6.47
N LEU A 48 -5.23 -1.43 6.99
CA LEU A 48 -4.83 -1.80 8.34
C LEU A 48 -4.99 -0.59 9.26
N TYR A 49 -5.63 -0.80 10.40
CA TYR A 49 -5.65 0.17 11.49
C TYR A 49 -5.09 -0.49 12.75
N ALA A 50 -3.85 -0.14 13.07
CA ALA A 50 -3.13 -0.67 14.22
C ALA A 50 -3.52 0.07 15.50
N LEU A 51 -3.79 -0.69 16.54
CA LEU A 51 -4.30 -0.20 17.82
C LEU A 51 -3.25 -0.35 18.90
N TYR A 52 -3.15 0.68 19.74
CA TYR A 52 -2.40 0.59 20.98
C TYR A 52 -3.18 -0.19 22.04
N LEU A 53 -2.47 -0.71 23.05
CA LEU A 53 -3.12 -1.37 24.19
C LEU A 53 -4.15 -0.43 24.82
N TYR A 54 -5.36 -0.96 25.04
CA TYR A 54 -6.49 -0.23 25.64
C TYR A 54 -7.00 0.95 24.81
N GLN A 55 -6.58 1.09 23.55
CA GLN A 55 -7.13 2.10 22.66
C GLN A 55 -8.57 1.75 22.28
N VAL A 56 -9.49 2.65 22.61
CA VAL A 56 -10.88 2.55 22.19
C VAL A 56 -11.00 3.10 20.78
N VAL A 57 -11.59 2.31 19.88
CA VAL A 57 -11.90 2.80 18.53
C VAL A 57 -13.22 3.55 18.55
N THR A 58 -13.16 4.83 18.24
CA THR A 58 -14.32 5.70 18.08
C THR A 58 -14.52 6.05 16.61
N SER A 59 -15.73 6.49 16.24
CA SER A 59 -16.01 7.04 14.90
C SER A 59 -15.06 8.19 14.55
N ASP A 60 -14.74 9.04 15.54
CA ASP A 60 -13.83 10.17 15.36
C ASP A 60 -12.41 9.67 15.06
N SER A 61 -11.90 8.67 15.81
CA SER A 61 -10.57 8.13 15.55
C SER A 61 -10.40 7.49 14.17
N LEU A 62 -11.45 6.86 13.64
CA LEU A 62 -11.44 6.32 12.27
C LEU A 62 -11.59 7.41 11.21
N SER A 63 -12.32 8.49 11.54
CA SER A 63 -12.45 9.66 10.66
C SER A 63 -11.12 10.39 10.56
N ASP A 64 -10.40 10.56 11.67
CA ASP A 64 -9.05 11.15 11.70
C ASP A 64 -8.07 10.29 10.92
N PHE A 65 -8.07 8.97 11.12
CA PHE A 65 -7.28 8.04 10.30
C PHE A 65 -7.54 8.22 8.80
N PHE A 66 -8.80 8.36 8.41
CA PHE A 66 -9.14 8.56 7.01
C PHE A 66 -8.67 9.91 6.47
N LEU A 67 -8.99 11.01 7.17
CA LEU A 67 -8.76 12.37 6.70
C LEU A 67 -7.28 12.77 6.77
N ASP A 68 -6.57 12.35 7.81
CA ASP A 68 -5.19 12.76 8.05
C ASP A 68 -4.15 11.81 7.46
N LEU A 69 -4.45 10.50 7.40
CA LEU A 69 -3.53 9.50 6.88
C LEU A 69 -3.91 9.11 5.45
N LEU A 70 -5.09 8.51 5.25
CA LEU A 70 -5.43 7.89 3.96
C LEU A 70 -5.66 8.90 2.82
N MET A 71 -6.33 10.02 3.09
CA MET A 71 -6.58 11.03 2.05
C MET A 71 -5.33 11.77 1.58
N ARG A 72 -4.25 11.72 2.37
CA ARG A 72 -2.95 12.32 2.04
C ARG A 72 -1.97 11.30 1.47
N ASP A 73 -2.27 10.01 1.63
CA ASP A 73 -1.48 8.91 1.11
C ASP A 73 -1.74 8.73 -0.39
N ASP A 74 -0.69 8.86 -1.18
CA ASP A 74 -0.71 8.76 -2.63
C ASP A 74 -0.80 7.29 -3.13
N VAL A 75 -0.52 6.34 -2.22
CA VAL A 75 -0.69 4.90 -2.41
C VAL A 75 -2.17 4.52 -2.29
N TYR A 76 -2.91 5.18 -1.40
CA TYR A 76 -4.30 4.85 -1.11
C TYR A 76 -5.20 4.96 -2.35
N GLN A 77 -6.05 3.95 -2.51
CA GLN A 77 -7.17 3.91 -3.46
C GLN A 77 -8.40 3.43 -2.72
N ARG A 78 -9.57 3.87 -3.16
CA ARG A 78 -10.85 3.52 -2.53
C ARG A 78 -11.03 2.01 -2.34
N LYS A 79 -10.49 1.19 -3.23
CA LYS A 79 -10.59 -0.27 -3.18
C LYS A 79 -9.88 -0.91 -1.98
N PHE A 80 -8.86 -0.27 -1.41
CA PHE A 80 -8.29 -0.70 -0.12
C PHE A 80 -9.33 -0.63 1.00
N ALA A 81 -10.27 0.32 0.95
CA ALA A 81 -11.31 0.48 1.96
C ALA A 81 -12.47 -0.52 1.86
N SER A 82 -12.44 -1.46 0.91
CA SER A 82 -13.40 -2.58 0.86
C SER A 82 -13.26 -3.52 2.05
N ARG A 83 -12.09 -3.54 2.70
CA ARG A 83 -11.82 -4.33 3.90
C ARG A 83 -10.98 -3.53 4.89
N LEU A 84 -11.43 -3.47 6.14
CA LEU A 84 -10.67 -2.94 7.27
C LEU A 84 -10.18 -4.08 8.17
N VAL A 85 -8.90 -4.10 8.44
CA VAL A 85 -8.25 -5.02 9.38
C VAL A 85 -7.81 -4.21 10.60
N LEU A 86 -8.28 -4.62 11.78
CA LEU A 86 -7.92 -4.02 13.05
C LEU A 86 -6.84 -4.87 13.69
N LEU A 87 -5.63 -4.32 13.83
CA LEU A 87 -4.52 -5.01 14.46
C LEU A 87 -4.52 -4.69 15.95
N MET A 88 -4.89 -5.66 16.78
CA MET A 88 -5.04 -5.46 18.22
C MET A 88 -4.00 -6.26 19.01
N PRO A 89 -3.39 -5.68 20.06
CA PRO A 89 -2.47 -6.40 20.96
C PRO A 89 -3.16 -7.35 21.95
N GLY A 90 -4.45 -7.67 21.71
CA GLY A 90 -5.29 -8.56 22.51
C GLY A 90 -6.69 -8.65 21.89
N PHE A 91 -7.46 -9.71 22.22
CA PHE A 91 -8.79 -9.92 21.64
C PHE A 91 -9.85 -9.31 22.55
N GLU A 92 -10.39 -8.14 22.20
CA GLU A 92 -11.62 -7.64 22.83
C GLU A 92 -12.64 -7.26 21.76
N SER A 93 -13.69 -8.07 21.69
CA SER A 93 -14.83 -7.91 20.80
C SER A 93 -15.67 -6.72 21.25
N GLY A 94 -15.55 -5.60 20.55
CA GLY A 94 -16.34 -4.39 20.81
C GLY A 94 -16.10 -3.33 19.75
N PHE A 95 -16.16 -3.71 18.46
CA PHE A 95 -15.91 -2.75 17.38
C PHE A 95 -17.20 -2.06 16.93
N VAL A 96 -17.10 -0.74 16.74
CA VAL A 96 -18.15 0.10 16.18
C VAL A 96 -18.11 -0.02 14.66
N THR A 97 -19.24 -0.35 14.02
CA THR A 97 -19.36 -0.43 12.56
C THR A 97 -18.98 0.89 11.91
N TRP A 98 -17.81 0.95 11.29
CA TRP A 98 -17.44 1.92 10.26
C TRP A 98 -17.99 1.41 8.93
N GLY A 99 -18.46 2.28 8.03
CA GLY A 99 -19.17 1.91 6.79
C GLY A 99 -18.33 1.18 5.72
N VAL A 100 -17.49 0.23 6.13
CA VAL A 100 -16.72 -0.69 5.31
C VAL A 100 -17.52 -1.99 5.12
N ASP A 101 -17.40 -2.57 3.93
CA ASP A 101 -18.16 -3.78 3.55
C ASP A 101 -17.76 -4.99 4.42
N HIS A 102 -16.49 -5.04 4.84
CA HIS A 102 -15.95 -6.11 5.66
C HIS A 102 -14.95 -5.56 6.69
N HIS A 103 -15.04 -6.05 7.92
CA HIS A 103 -14.01 -5.81 8.93
C HIS A 103 -13.62 -7.10 9.64
N GLU A 104 -12.36 -7.19 10.07
CA GLU A 104 -11.87 -8.28 10.91
C GLU A 104 -10.87 -7.76 11.96
N CYS A 105 -10.87 -8.38 13.13
CA CYS A 105 -9.89 -8.11 14.18
C CYS A 105 -8.85 -9.22 14.17
N VAL A 106 -7.58 -8.87 14.06
CA VAL A 106 -6.47 -9.82 14.06
C VAL A 106 -5.50 -9.49 15.18
N PRO A 107 -4.98 -10.52 15.88
CA PRO A 107 -3.93 -10.31 16.86
C PRO A 107 -2.64 -9.89 16.16
N GLY A 108 -1.93 -8.91 16.71
CA GLY A 108 -0.61 -8.54 16.19
C GLY A 108 0.16 -7.51 17.01
N ASP A 109 1.40 -7.25 16.56
CA ASP A 109 2.31 -6.29 17.19
C ASP A 109 1.97 -4.86 16.74
N GLN A 110 2.02 -3.92 17.67
CA GLN A 110 1.72 -2.49 17.48
C GLN A 110 2.78 -1.78 16.63
N LYS A 111 3.86 -2.48 16.26
CA LYS A 111 4.93 -1.94 15.41
C LYS A 111 4.54 -1.78 13.94
N VAL A 112 3.40 -2.34 13.53
CA VAL A 112 2.91 -2.17 12.16
C VAL A 112 2.19 -0.83 12.04
N ALA A 113 2.58 -0.01 11.07
CA ALA A 113 1.91 1.25 10.81
C ALA A 113 0.50 1.02 10.23
N SER A 114 -0.46 1.88 10.59
CA SER A 114 -1.76 1.92 9.93
C SER A 114 -1.62 2.43 8.49
N GLY A 115 -2.42 1.90 7.56
CA GLY A 115 -2.36 2.30 6.14
C GLY A 115 -2.84 1.22 5.16
N PRO A 116 -2.59 1.39 3.86
CA PRO A 116 -2.92 0.40 2.84
C PRO A 116 -1.95 -0.79 2.86
N TYR A 117 -2.50 -2.00 2.77
CA TYR A 117 -1.74 -3.25 2.72
C TYR A 117 -2.37 -4.24 1.72
N VAL A 118 -1.59 -5.26 1.35
CA VAL A 118 -2.04 -6.33 0.45
C VAL A 118 -1.75 -7.67 1.08
N PHE A 119 -2.73 -8.56 1.12
CA PHE A 119 -2.53 -9.94 1.54
C PHE A 119 -2.46 -10.82 0.30
N PHE A 120 -1.39 -11.60 0.19
CA PHE A 120 -1.20 -12.52 -0.91
C PHE A 120 -0.23 -13.65 -0.53
N GLN A 121 -0.55 -14.88 -0.91
CA GLN A 121 0.27 -16.06 -0.61
C GLN A 121 0.64 -16.17 0.88
N GLN A 122 -0.35 -15.97 1.76
CA GLN A 122 -0.19 -16.02 3.22
C GLN A 122 0.81 -14.99 3.77
N ARG A 123 1.06 -13.90 3.03
CA ARG A 123 1.95 -12.82 3.42
C ARG A 123 1.27 -11.47 3.29
N VAL A 124 1.62 -10.57 4.20
CA VAL A 124 1.27 -9.16 4.16
C VAL A 124 2.37 -8.40 3.42
N TRP A 125 1.95 -7.53 2.51
CA TRP A 125 2.80 -6.72 1.65
C TRP A 125 2.44 -5.24 1.79
N GLN A 126 3.46 -4.39 1.75
CA GLN A 126 3.31 -2.95 1.65
C GLN A 126 3.25 -2.54 0.17
N PRO A 127 2.15 -1.92 -0.29
CA PRO A 127 2.03 -1.45 -1.65
C PRO A 127 2.83 -0.16 -1.84
N TRP A 128 3.57 -0.07 -2.94
CA TRP A 128 4.25 1.13 -3.39
C TRP A 128 3.75 1.48 -4.79
N ARG A 129 3.16 2.67 -4.94
CA ARG A 129 2.60 3.09 -6.21
C ARG A 129 3.69 3.32 -7.25
N VAL A 130 3.50 2.78 -8.45
CA VAL A 130 4.38 3.02 -9.59
C VAL A 130 3.94 4.28 -10.33
N TYR A 131 4.87 5.21 -10.50
CA TYR A 131 4.67 6.43 -11.27
C TYR A 131 5.31 6.30 -12.65
N HIS A 132 4.46 6.22 -13.67
CA HIS A 132 4.89 6.29 -15.06
C HIS A 132 5.01 7.74 -15.48
N ASP A 133 6.19 8.34 -15.32
CA ASP A 133 6.47 9.65 -15.89
C ASP A 133 6.79 9.51 -17.39
N HIS A 134 5.74 9.50 -18.21
CA HIS A 134 5.86 9.52 -19.67
C HIS A 134 6.51 10.81 -20.21
N LYS A 135 6.81 11.80 -19.35
CA LYS A 135 7.47 13.06 -19.67
C LYS A 135 8.79 13.25 -18.91
N ALA A 136 9.38 12.20 -18.33
CA ALA A 136 10.70 12.24 -17.69
C ALA A 136 11.79 12.57 -18.71
N THR A 137 11.84 13.84 -19.10
CA THR A 137 12.89 14.43 -19.89
C THR A 137 13.98 14.70 -18.87
N PHE A 138 14.78 13.69 -18.58
CA PHE A 138 16.01 13.87 -17.81
C PHE A 138 16.76 15.05 -18.45
N MET A 139 17.02 16.11 -17.70
CA MET A 139 17.87 17.20 -18.17
C MET A 139 19.29 16.65 -18.34
N CYS A 140 19.60 16.09 -19.51
CA CYS A 140 20.89 15.46 -19.80
C CYS A 140 22.03 16.46 -20.05
N THR A 141 21.88 17.75 -19.77
CA THR A 141 22.99 18.70 -19.98
C THR A 141 23.05 19.79 -18.91
N PHE A 142 23.92 19.59 -17.93
CA PHE A 142 24.56 20.72 -17.27
C PHE A 142 25.58 21.31 -18.25
N LYS A 143 25.20 22.38 -18.96
CA LYS A 143 26.20 23.19 -19.67
C LYS A 143 27.07 23.87 -18.61
N ALA A 144 28.32 23.44 -18.48
CA ALA A 144 29.31 24.16 -17.70
C ALA A 144 29.37 25.60 -18.22
N ASN A 145 29.13 26.58 -17.36
CA ASN A 145 29.31 27.98 -17.70
C ASN A 145 30.81 28.21 -17.92
N PRO A 146 31.29 28.51 -19.15
CA PRO A 146 32.68 28.81 -19.38
C PRO A 146 32.97 30.16 -18.73
N LYS A 147 33.32 30.16 -17.44
CA LYS A 147 34.00 31.30 -16.84
C LYS A 147 35.30 31.49 -17.61
N LYS A 148 35.28 32.45 -18.53
CA LYS A 148 36.49 33.09 -19.07
C LYS A 148 37.22 33.71 -17.88
N PHE A 149 38.21 33.02 -17.33
CA PHE A 149 39.24 33.70 -16.58
C PHE A 149 40.11 34.40 -17.60
N GLY A 150 39.94 35.73 -17.63
CA GLY A 150 40.72 36.65 -18.43
C GLY A 150 42.20 36.58 -18.08
N ARG A 151 42.99 37.02 -19.05
CA ARG A 151 44.44 37.23 -19.01
C ARG A 151 44.87 38.11 -17.83
#